data_AF-A0A2V6DMJ7-F1
#
_entry.id   AF-A0A2V6DMJ7-F1
#
_cell.length_a   1.000
_cell.length_b   1.000
_cell.length_c   1.000
_cell.angle_alpha   90.00
_cell.angle_beta   90.00
_cell.angle_gamma   90.00
#
_symmetry.space_group_name_H-M   'P 1'
#
loop_
_entity.id
_entity.type
_entity.pdbx_description
1 polymer ?
#
loop_
_entity_poly.entity_id
_entity_poly.type
_entity_poly.pdbx_seq_one_letter_code
_entity_poly.pdbx_strand_id
1 'polypeptide(L)'
;DLASPKDAFALLGEDEVTKKWGVPPTLIGDVLAISGDTVDNIPGVGIGRKTAAGLILEHGGLESLLGNLGAVKSLKSREKLQNGRDQILQNRKMVELDCKTELPMPIDQLLIRPNYPGLIAALEKCEFKSLLQEVREEASRRAATVQEELRL
;
A
#
# COMPACT_ATOMS: atom_id res chain seq x y z
N ASP A 1 -7.30 -16.50 7.29
CA ASP A 1 -5.85 -16.64 7.11
C ASP A 1 -5.41 -15.71 6.00
N LEU A 2 -4.25 -15.06 6.17
CA LEU A 2 -3.69 -14.16 5.16
C LEU A 2 -3.00 -15.02 4.10
N ALA A 3 -3.73 -15.35 3.04
CA ALA A 3 -3.34 -16.11 1.84
C ALA A 3 -2.65 -17.48 2.03
N SER A 4 -3.02 -18.44 1.18
CA SER A 4 -2.29 -19.69 1.04
C SER A 4 -0.93 -19.38 0.39
N PRO A 5 0.18 -20.08 0.72
CA PRO A 5 1.47 -19.92 0.04
C PRO A 5 1.44 -20.15 -1.48
N LYS A 6 0.31 -20.64 -2.03
CA LYS A 6 0.09 -20.85 -3.46
C LYS A 6 -0.50 -19.63 -4.19
N ASP A 7 -1.00 -18.64 -3.46
CA ASP A 7 -1.62 -17.46 -4.07
C ASP A 7 -0.54 -16.39 -4.29
N ALA A 8 -0.35 -15.94 -5.54
CA ALA A 8 0.65 -14.91 -5.87
C ALA A 8 0.33 -13.55 -5.23
N PHE A 9 -0.95 -13.28 -4.96
CA PHE A 9 -1.42 -12.06 -4.32
C PHE A 9 -2.56 -12.37 -3.33
N ALA A 10 -2.69 -11.53 -2.31
CA ALA A 10 -3.74 -11.61 -1.30
C ALA A 10 -4.57 -10.32 -1.31
N LEU A 11 -5.90 -10.45 -1.37
CA LEU A 11 -6.78 -9.31 -1.12
C LEU A 11 -6.78 -9.02 0.39
N LEU A 12 -6.52 -7.77 0.78
CA LEU A 12 -6.53 -7.33 2.17
C LEU A 12 -7.64 -6.29 2.35
N GLY A 13 -8.72 -6.67 3.03
CA GLY A 13 -9.72 -5.74 3.54
C GLY A 13 -9.32 -5.20 4.91
N GLU A 14 -10.21 -4.43 5.53
CA GLU A 14 -9.95 -3.80 6.84
C GLU A 14 -9.62 -4.82 7.93
N ASP A 15 -10.32 -5.96 7.96
CA ASP A 15 -10.10 -7.02 8.94
C ASP A 15 -8.74 -7.70 8.76
N GLU A 16 -8.37 -8.02 7.51
CA GLU A 16 -7.05 -8.59 7.20
C GLU A 16 -5.92 -7.64 7.55
N VAL A 17 -6.09 -6.35 7.26
CA VAL A 17 -5.13 -5.30 7.61
C VAL A 17 -5.00 -5.20 9.13
N THR A 18 -6.13 -5.16 9.85
CA THR A 18 -6.15 -5.08 11.31
C THR A 18 -5.46 -6.28 11.94
N LYS A 19 -5.71 -7.49 11.44
CA LYS A 19 -5.03 -8.71 11.89
C LYS A 19 -3.52 -8.67 11.63
N LYS A 20 -3.09 -8.11 10.50
CA LYS A 20 -1.67 -8.03 10.10
C LYS A 20 -0.89 -6.96 10.87
N TRP A 21 -1.51 -5.80 11.08
CA TRP A 21 -0.85 -4.61 11.63
C TRP A 21 -1.13 -4.41 13.11
N GLY A 22 -2.19 -5.01 13.64
CA GLY A 22 -2.66 -4.79 15.00
C GLY A 22 -3.32 -3.42 15.20
N VAL A 23 -3.64 -2.71 14.11
CA VAL A 23 -4.36 -1.42 14.08
C VAL A 23 -5.23 -1.38 12.81
N PRO A 24 -6.35 -0.65 12.81
CA PRO A 24 -7.10 -0.39 11.58
C PRO A 24 -6.25 0.37 10.54
N PRO A 25 -6.59 0.29 9.24
CA PRO A 25 -5.84 0.93 8.16
C PRO A 25 -5.58 2.43 8.40
N THR A 26 -6.56 3.13 8.97
CA THR A 26 -6.52 4.56 9.26
C THR A 26 -5.41 4.97 10.24
N LEU A 27 -4.91 4.03 11.06
CA LEU A 27 -3.87 4.27 12.06
C LEU A 27 -2.49 3.74 11.64
N ILE A 28 -2.34 3.17 10.44
CA ILE A 28 -1.03 2.67 9.98
C ILE A 28 0.00 3.80 9.89
N GLY A 29 -0.39 4.97 9.40
CA GLY A 29 0.51 6.13 9.34
C GLY A 29 1.04 6.55 10.72
N ASP A 30 0.21 6.42 11.76
CA ASP A 30 0.60 6.72 13.15
C ASP A 30 1.62 5.70 13.68
N VAL A 31 1.44 4.43 13.33
CA VAL A 31 2.40 3.37 13.68
C VAL A 31 3.74 3.60 12.98
N LEU A 32 3.71 3.88 11.68
CA LEU A 32 4.92 4.13 10.88
C LEU A 32 5.65 5.40 11.34
N ALA A 33 4.93 6.43 11.80
CA ALA A 33 5.55 7.63 12.35
C ALA A 33 6.49 7.33 13.53
N ILE A 34 6.15 6.32 14.34
CA ILE A 34 6.93 5.89 15.50
C ILE A 34 7.97 4.82 15.11
N SER A 35 7.55 3.80 14.34
CA SER A 35 8.41 2.65 14.03
C SER A 35 9.42 2.92 12.92
N GLY A 36 9.17 3.93 12.10
CA GLY A 36 9.86 4.16 10.85
C GLY A 36 9.40 3.22 9.73
N ASP A 37 9.92 3.49 8.54
CA ASP A 37 9.80 2.67 7.35
C ASP A 37 11.15 2.63 6.62
N THR A 38 11.84 1.50 6.68
CA THR A 38 13.16 1.34 6.07
C THR A 38 13.10 1.38 4.54
N VAL A 39 11.99 0.96 3.92
CA VAL A 39 11.84 0.93 2.46
C VAL A 39 11.80 2.36 1.92
N ASP A 40 11.11 3.24 2.64
CA ASP A 40 10.99 4.68 2.32
C ASP A 40 12.07 5.54 3.01
N ASN A 41 13.08 4.91 3.62
CA ASN A 41 14.19 5.58 4.32
C ASN A 41 13.73 6.54 5.44
N ILE A 42 12.63 6.19 6.11
CA ILE A 42 12.07 6.93 7.24
C ILE A 42 12.58 6.29 8.54
N PRO A 43 13.49 6.94 9.30
CA PRO A 43 14.00 6.37 10.54
C PRO A 43 12.95 6.40 11.65
N GLY A 44 12.84 5.30 12.40
CA GLY A 44 12.01 5.23 13.61
C GLY A 44 12.71 5.75 14.86
N VAL A 45 11.97 5.92 15.95
CA VAL A 45 12.53 6.38 17.25
C VAL A 45 13.01 5.22 18.14
N GLY A 46 13.30 4.07 17.54
CA GLY A 46 13.73 2.86 18.24
C GLY A 46 12.60 2.12 18.97
N ILE A 47 11.34 2.31 18.58
CA ILE A 47 10.19 1.52 19.03
C ILE A 47 9.70 0.68 17.86
N GLY A 48 9.67 -0.65 18.00
CA GLY A 48 9.28 -1.54 16.91
C GLY A 48 7.76 -1.50 16.62
N ARG A 49 7.39 -1.91 15.39
CA ARG A 49 6.00 -1.89 14.88
C ARG A 49 4.95 -2.44 15.86
N LYS A 50 5.19 -3.61 16.47
CA LYS A 50 4.22 -4.23 17.40
C LYS A 50 3.96 -3.36 18.63
N THR A 51 5.01 -2.78 19.20
CA THR A 51 4.90 -1.89 20.36
C THR A 51 4.26 -0.56 19.98
N ALA A 52 4.63 0.00 18.82
CA ALA A 52 4.00 1.21 18.28
C ALA A 52 2.50 1.01 18.06
N ALA A 53 2.09 -0.08 17.42
CA ALA A 53 0.66 -0.43 17.22
C ALA A 53 -0.10 -0.53 18.55
N GLY A 54 0.46 -1.20 19.56
CA GLY A 54 -0.14 -1.29 20.88
C GLY A 54 -0.32 0.08 21.55
N LEU A 55 0.68 0.95 21.48
CA LEU A 55 0.60 2.31 22.03
C LEU A 55 -0.45 3.16 21.30
N ILE A 56 -0.48 3.10 19.98
CA ILE A 56 -1.45 3.84 19.16
C ILE A 56 -2.88 3.37 19.47
N LEU A 57 -3.13 2.06 19.58
CA LEU A 57 -4.44 1.56 20.00
C LEU A 57 -4.82 1.96 21.42
N GLU A 58 -3.91 1.75 22.39
CA GLU A 58 -4.17 2.04 23.81
C GLU A 58 -4.52 3.51 24.04
N HIS A 59 -3.91 4.42 23.27
CA HIS A 59 -4.11 5.86 23.41
C HIS A 59 -5.08 6.45 22.37
N GLY A 60 -5.59 5.67 21.42
CA GLY A 60 -6.55 6.14 20.42
C GLY A 60 -5.96 7.06 19.35
N GLY A 61 -4.70 6.86 18.94
CA GLY A 61 -4.05 7.64 17.90
C GLY A 61 -2.79 8.38 18.34
N LEU A 62 -2.04 8.90 17.37
CA LEU A 62 -0.75 9.54 17.60
C LEU A 62 -0.87 10.86 18.40
N GLU A 63 -1.87 11.69 18.08
CA GLU A 63 -2.06 12.97 18.76
C GLU A 63 -2.34 12.78 20.26
N SER A 64 -3.26 11.88 20.58
CA SER A 64 -3.61 11.50 21.96
C SER A 64 -2.42 10.91 22.72
N LEU A 65 -1.64 10.02 22.09
CA LEU A 65 -0.44 9.45 22.67
C LEU A 65 0.59 10.54 23.02
N LEU A 66 0.89 11.41 22.05
CA LEU A 66 1.86 12.50 22.23
C LEU A 66 1.35 13.58 23.18
N GLY A 67 0.04 13.76 23.31
CA GLY A 67 -0.59 14.70 24.25
C GLY A 67 -0.50 14.26 25.71
N ASN A 68 -0.37 12.95 25.98
CA ASN A 68 -0.28 12.41 27.34
C ASN A 68 0.73 11.26 27.47
N LEU A 69 2.01 11.57 27.28
CA LEU A 69 3.09 10.58 27.46
C LEU A 69 3.20 10.04 28.90
N GLY A 70 2.65 10.75 29.90
CA GLY A 70 2.62 10.30 31.29
C GLY A 70 1.85 8.99 31.50
N ALA A 71 0.83 8.74 30.67
CA ALA A 71 0.04 7.50 30.71
C ALA A 71 0.78 6.28 30.12
N VAL A 72 1.87 6.49 29.38
CA VAL A 72 2.69 5.38 28.83
C VAL A 72 3.38 4.65 29.97
N LYS A 73 3.03 3.39 30.20
CA LYS A 73 3.53 2.57 31.33
C LYS A 73 5.05 2.35 31.32
N SER A 74 5.62 2.17 30.13
CA SER A 74 7.04 1.89 29.95
C SER A 74 7.86 3.18 29.97
N LEU A 75 8.68 3.37 31.01
CA LEU A 75 9.61 4.51 31.13
C LEU A 75 10.51 4.66 29.89
N LYS A 76 11.12 3.56 29.44
CA LYS A 76 11.97 3.55 28.24
C LYS A 76 11.24 3.97 26.97
N SER A 77 9.98 3.55 26.80
CA SER A 77 9.18 3.95 25.64
C SER A 77 8.78 5.41 25.73
N ARG A 78 8.43 5.89 26.92
CA ARG A 78 8.13 7.30 27.20
C ARG A 78 9.31 8.20 26.86
N GLU A 79 10.52 7.86 27.32
CA GLU A 79 11.75 8.61 27.01
C GLU A 79 12.01 8.67 25.50
N LYS A 80 11.87 7.55 24.78
CA LYS A 80 12.02 7.51 23.32
C LYS A 80 11.01 8.39 22.59
N LEU A 81 9.74 8.33 22.99
CA LEU A 81 8.68 9.16 22.42
C LEU A 81 8.90 10.65 22.73
N GLN A 82 9.37 10.97 23.93
CA GLN A 82 9.66 12.34 24.34
C GLN A 82 10.84 12.92 23.56
N ASN A 83 11.96 12.19 23.50
CA ASN A 83 13.17 12.63 22.80
C ASN A 83 12.98 12.64 21.28
N GLY A 84 12.13 11.77 20.76
CA GLY A 84 11.85 11.64 19.33
C GLY A 84 10.62 12.41 18.84
N ARG A 85 10.01 13.28 19.66
CA ARG A 85 8.72 13.92 19.35
C ARG A 85 8.71 14.62 17.99
N ASP A 86 9.70 15.47 17.73
CA ASP A 86 9.76 16.26 16.50
C ASP A 86 9.98 15.36 15.27
N GLN A 87 10.81 14.32 15.42
CA GLN A 87 11.01 13.31 14.39
C GLN A 87 9.71 12.56 14.08
N ILE A 88 8.94 12.20 15.09
CA ILE A 88 7.65 11.49 14.91
C ILE A 88 6.66 12.37 14.16
N LEU A 89 6.56 13.66 14.51
CA LEU A 89 5.68 14.59 13.81
C LEU A 89 6.11 14.79 12.35
N GLN A 90 7.42 14.86 12.09
CA GLN A 90 7.95 14.93 10.73
C GLN A 90 7.67 13.64 9.96
N ASN A 91 7.91 12.47 10.56
CA ASN A 91 7.60 11.17 9.97
C ASN A 91 6.11 11.06 9.63
N ARG A 92 5.23 11.56 10.50
CA ARG A 92 3.79 11.48 10.25
C ARG A 92 3.37 12.22 8.99
N LYS A 93 3.98 13.37 8.71
CA LYS A 93 3.80 14.13 7.46
C LYS A 93 4.35 13.38 6.25
N MET A 94 5.51 12.72 6.40
CA MET A 94 6.13 11.99 5.29
C MET A 94 5.34 10.74 4.87
N VAL A 95 4.72 10.04 5.83
CA VAL A 95 3.90 8.85 5.54
C VAL A 95 2.43 9.17 5.21
N GLU A 96 2.06 10.45 5.18
CA GLU A 96 0.70 10.87 4.82
C GLU A 96 0.52 10.84 3.29
N LEU A 97 -0.59 10.27 2.83
CA LEU A 97 -0.95 10.23 1.42
C LEU A 97 -1.73 11.48 1.05
N ASP A 98 -1.30 12.19 0.00
CA ASP A 98 -2.04 13.33 -0.53
C ASP A 98 -3.18 12.88 -1.45
N CYS A 99 -4.38 12.76 -0.87
CA CYS A 99 -5.61 12.43 -1.58
C CYS A 99 -6.21 13.59 -2.39
N LYS A 100 -5.57 14.76 -2.44
CA LYS A 100 -6.04 15.96 -3.14
C LYS A 100 -5.17 16.34 -4.34
N THR A 101 -4.14 15.55 -4.63
CA THR A 101 -3.30 15.75 -5.81
C THR A 101 -4.14 15.83 -7.07
N GLU A 102 -4.00 16.92 -7.83
CA GLU A 102 -4.65 17.05 -9.13
C GLU A 102 -4.10 16.02 -10.11
N LEU A 103 -4.99 15.21 -10.68
CA LEU A 103 -4.61 14.19 -11.67
C LEU A 103 -4.62 14.81 -13.07
N PRO A 104 -3.64 14.46 -13.93
CA PRO A 104 -3.54 15.02 -15.29
C PRO A 104 -4.69 14.57 -16.20
N MET A 105 -5.43 13.53 -15.82
CA MET A 105 -6.63 13.07 -16.51
C MET A 105 -7.58 12.32 -15.57
N PRO A 106 -8.88 12.26 -15.92
CA PRO A 106 -9.88 11.46 -15.22
C PRO A 106 -9.60 9.95 -15.24
N ILE A 107 -10.03 9.24 -14.19
CA ILE A 107 -9.83 7.79 -14.03
C ILE A 107 -10.50 6.98 -15.16
N ASP A 108 -11.67 7.42 -15.62
CA ASP A 108 -12.41 6.77 -16.72
C ASP A 108 -11.68 6.83 -18.07
N GLN A 109 -10.69 7.72 -18.22
CA GLN A 109 -9.83 7.77 -19.39
C GLN A 109 -8.65 6.80 -19.32
N LEU A 110 -8.37 6.20 -18.16
CA LEU A 110 -7.29 5.22 -17.96
C LEU A 110 -7.67 3.79 -18.40
N LEU A 111 -8.79 3.63 -19.12
CA LEU A 111 -9.20 2.34 -19.65
C LEU A 111 -8.19 1.82 -20.67
N ILE A 112 -7.69 0.62 -20.42
CA ILE A 112 -6.71 -0.03 -21.29
C ILE A 112 -7.39 -0.45 -22.61
N ARG A 113 -6.86 0.07 -23.72
CA ARG A 113 -7.23 -0.34 -25.10
C ARG A 113 -5.99 -0.87 -25.81
N PRO A 114 -5.77 -2.20 -25.82
CA PRO A 114 -4.55 -2.77 -26.37
C PRO A 114 -4.42 -2.53 -27.88
N ASN A 115 -3.26 -2.06 -28.33
CA ASN A 115 -2.88 -2.09 -29.74
C ASN A 115 -2.18 -3.41 -30.04
N TYR A 116 -2.95 -4.49 -30.22
CA TYR A 116 -2.38 -5.83 -30.42
C TYR A 116 -1.37 -5.93 -31.58
N PRO A 117 -1.60 -5.36 -32.77
CA PRO A 117 -0.60 -5.39 -33.84
C PRO A 117 0.74 -4.75 -33.43
N GLY A 118 0.70 -3.60 -32.76
CA GLY A 118 1.90 -2.93 -32.27
C GLY A 118 2.61 -3.71 -31.16
N LEU A 119 1.84 -4.30 -30.23
CA LEU A 119 2.37 -5.13 -29.15
C LEU A 119 3.06 -6.38 -29.69
N ILE A 120 2.43 -7.08 -30.62
CA ILE A 120 2.97 -8.29 -31.26
C ILE A 120 4.31 -7.97 -31.95
N ALA A 121 4.35 -6.89 -32.76
CA ALA A 121 5.57 -6.48 -33.44
C ALA A 121 6.70 -6.12 -32.46
N ALA A 122 6.38 -5.45 -31.36
CA ALA A 122 7.36 -5.12 -30.32
C ALA A 122 7.89 -6.37 -29.61
N LEU A 123 7.02 -7.32 -29.26
CA LEU A 123 7.39 -8.56 -28.57
C LEU A 123 8.20 -9.50 -29.46
N GLU A 124 7.89 -9.57 -30.76
CA GLU A 124 8.70 -10.29 -31.75
C GLU A 124 10.11 -9.74 -31.84
N LYS A 125 10.26 -8.41 -31.92
CA LYS A 125 11.56 -7.74 -31.95
C LYS A 125 12.39 -7.98 -30.68
N CYS A 126 11.73 -8.09 -29.52
CA CYS A 126 12.37 -8.40 -28.25
C CYS A 126 12.57 -9.91 -27.99
N GLU A 127 12.13 -10.78 -28.91
CA GLU A 127 12.18 -12.25 -28.79
C GLU A 127 11.47 -12.81 -27.55
N PHE A 128 10.44 -12.13 -27.02
CA PHE A 128 9.68 -12.56 -25.84
C PHE A 128 8.64 -13.62 -26.19
N LYS A 129 9.09 -14.84 -26.49
CA LYS A 129 8.27 -15.93 -27.07
C LYS A 129 7.04 -16.32 -26.23
N SER A 130 7.16 -16.43 -24.90
CA SER A 130 6.02 -16.78 -24.02
C SER A 130 4.96 -15.69 -24.04
N LEU A 131 5.36 -14.45 -23.76
CA LEU A 131 4.46 -13.30 -23.75
C LEU A 131 3.82 -13.06 -25.12
N LEU A 132 4.57 -13.27 -26.21
CA LEU A 132 4.05 -13.18 -27.56
C LEU A 132 2.90 -14.16 -27.80
N GLN A 133 3.04 -15.41 -27.33
CA GLN A 133 1.96 -16.39 -27.44
C GLN A 133 0.74 -15.96 -26.62
N GLU A 134 0.92 -15.56 -25.36
CA GLU A 134 -0.15 -15.10 -24.48
C GLU A 134 -0.94 -13.92 -25.09
N VAL A 135 -0.22 -12.91 -25.63
CA VAL A 135 -0.83 -11.73 -26.28
C VAL A 135 -1.58 -12.10 -27.56
N ARG A 136 -1.06 -13.03 -28.37
CA ARG A 136 -1.75 -13.50 -29.59
C ARG A 136 -3.05 -14.23 -29.26
N GLU A 137 -3.02 -15.07 -28.24
CA GLU A 137 -4.21 -15.77 -27.75
C GLU A 137 -5.26 -14.79 -27.21
N GLU A 138 -4.83 -13.78 -26.45
CA GLU A 138 -5.71 -12.74 -25.94
C GLU A 138 -6.34 -11.90 -27.07
N ALA A 139 -5.55 -11.48 -28.05
CA ALA A 139 -6.03 -10.75 -29.23
C ALA A 139 -7.12 -11.53 -29.97
N SER A 140 -6.92 -12.85 -30.11
CA SER A 140 -7.87 -13.75 -30.77
C SER A 140 -9.18 -13.86 -29.96
N ARG A 141 -9.09 -14.04 -28.63
CA ARG A 141 -10.27 -14.06 -27.74
C ARG A 141 -11.06 -12.76 -27.84
N ARG A 142 -10.38 -11.61 -27.81
CA ARG A 142 -11.05 -10.29 -27.84
C ARG A 142 -11.75 -10.03 -29.17
N ALA A 143 -11.17 -10.43 -30.30
CA ALA A 143 -11.79 -10.33 -31.61
C ALA A 143 -13.08 -11.16 -31.71
N ALA A 144 -13.11 -12.36 -31.13
CA ALA A 144 -14.30 -13.22 -31.10
C ALA A 144 -15.44 -12.61 -30.26
N THR A 145 -15.14 -12.03 -29.09
CA THR A 145 -16.15 -11.37 -28.23
C THR A 145 -16.82 -10.20 -28.93
N VAL A 146 -16.05 -9.34 -29.61
CA VAL A 146 -16.59 -8.18 -30.33
C VAL A 146 -17.49 -8.60 -31.50
N GLN A 147 -17.14 -9.69 -32.19
CA GLN A 147 -17.97 -10.22 -33.28
C GLN A 147 -19.31 -10.77 -32.81
N GLU A 148 -19.39 -11.30 -31.59
CA GLU A 148 -20.63 -11.83 -31.01
C GLU A 148 -21.54 -10.71 -30.50
N GLU A 149 -20.98 -9.68 -29.85
CA GLU A 149 -21.72 -8.49 -29.40
C GLU A 149 -22.33 -7.69 -30.56
N LEU A 150 -21.69 -7.69 -31.74
CA LEU A 150 -22.20 -7.03 -32.96
C LEU A 150 -23.27 -7.83 -33.71
N ARG A 151 -23.51 -9.10 -33.34
CA ARG A 151 -24.52 -9.97 -33.95
C ARG A 151 -25.87 -9.98 -33.22
N LEU A 152 -25.93 -9.38 -32.03
CA LEU A 152 -27.12 -9.17 -31.20
C LEU A 152 -27.67 -7.75 -31.37
#